data_AF-A0A1I7ZEN8-F1
#
_entry.id   AF-A0A1I7ZEN8-F1
#
_cell.length_a   1.000
_cell.length_b   1.000
_cell.length_c   1.000
_cell.angle_alpha   90.00
_cell.angle_beta   90.00
_cell.angle_gamma   90.00
#
_symmetry.space_group_name_H-M   'P 1'
#
loop_
_entity.id
_entity.type
_entity.pdbx_description
1 polymer ?
#
loop_
_entity_poly.entity_id
_entity_poly.type
_entity_poly.pdbx_seq_one_letter_code
_entity_poly.pdbx_strand_id
1 'polypeptide(L)'
;MPKQEFELFDYIAPIFVALAFAIVVFAISFFVINWLCITNRDDLTVFEKIGQPLNIRLGPHSMAQIRRGGYASTYAREEADRQKLSYVL
;
A
#
# COMPACT_ATOMS: atom_id res chain seq x y z
N MET A 1 -31.15 1.83 36.14
CA MET A 1 -30.44 0.88 35.27
C MET A 1 -29.52 0.04 36.14
N PRO A 2 -29.55 -1.30 36.03
CA PRO A 2 -28.53 -2.13 36.66
C PRO A 2 -27.14 -1.71 36.15
N LYS A 3 -26.13 -1.71 37.03
CA LYS A 3 -24.75 -1.41 36.64
C LYS A 3 -24.22 -2.59 35.83
N GLN A 4 -23.67 -2.30 34.66
CA GLN A 4 -22.98 -3.30 33.85
C GLN A 4 -21.59 -3.53 34.46
N GLU A 5 -21.35 -4.75 34.92
CA GLU A 5 -20.02 -5.22 35.29
C GLU A 5 -19.30 -5.58 33.98
N PHE A 6 -18.14 -4.98 33.74
CA PHE A 6 -17.33 -5.24 32.55
C PHE A 6 -16.12 -6.08 32.94
N GLU A 7 -15.91 -7.16 32.21
CA GLU A 7 -14.70 -7.95 32.36
C GLU A 7 -13.57 -7.33 31.52
N LEU A 8 -12.32 -7.67 31.86
CA LEU A 8 -11.15 -7.19 31.12
C LEU A 8 -11.26 -7.49 29.61
N PHE A 9 -11.86 -8.62 29.25
CA PHE A 9 -12.07 -9.01 27.87
C PHE A 9 -12.94 -8.03 27.08
N ASP A 10 -13.98 -7.46 27.72
CA ASP A 10 -14.87 -6.49 27.08
C ASP A 10 -14.13 -5.20 26.69
N TYR A 11 -13.10 -4.83 27.44
CA TYR A 11 -12.26 -3.67 27.15
C TYR A 11 -11.22 -3.93 26.04
N ILE A 12 -10.74 -5.17 25.91
CA ILE A 12 -9.72 -5.53 24.91
C ILE A 12 -10.35 -5.96 23.57
N ALA A 13 -11.61 -6.41 23.58
CA ALA A 13 -12.33 -6.83 22.38
C ALA A 13 -12.29 -5.80 21.24
N PRO A 14 -12.48 -4.48 21.47
CA PRO A 14 -12.34 -3.48 20.41
C PRO A 14 -10.96 -3.45 19.76
N ILE A 15 -9.89 -3.69 20.54
CA ILE A 15 -8.51 -3.72 20.04
C ILE A 15 -8.32 -4.93 19.12
N PHE A 16 -8.82 -6.11 19.52
CA PHE A 16 -8.77 -7.30 18.68
C PHE A 16 -9.54 -7.13 17.38
N VAL A 17 -10.73 -6.54 17.43
CA VAL A 17 -11.54 -6.27 16.23
C VAL A 17 -10.82 -5.30 15.30
N ALA A 18 -10.24 -4.22 15.83
CA ALA A 18 -9.46 -3.27 15.03
C ALA A 18 -8.24 -3.93 14.38
N LEU A 19 -7.52 -4.78 15.11
CA LEU A 19 -6.37 -5.52 14.59
C LEU A 19 -6.78 -6.51 13.50
N ALA A 20 -7.86 -7.27 13.72
CA ALA A 20 -8.39 -8.20 12.73
C ALA A 20 -8.82 -7.47 11.45
N PHE A 21 -9.50 -6.34 11.57
CA PHE A 21 -9.87 -5.49 10.44
C PHE A 21 -8.63 -5.00 9.68
N ALA A 22 -7.62 -4.49 10.38
CA ALA A 22 -6.38 -4.03 9.77
C ALA A 22 -5.66 -5.16 9.00
N ILE A 23 -5.62 -6.37 9.56
CA ILE A 23 -5.04 -7.55 8.91
C ILE A 23 -5.81 -7.90 7.64
N VAL A 24 -7.15 -7.88 7.66
CA VAL A 24 -7.97 -8.18 6.48
C VAL A 24 -7.76 -7.13 5.39
N VAL A 25 -7.77 -5.84 5.73
CA VAL A 25 -7.50 -4.76 4.78
C VAL A 25 -6.10 -4.91 4.19
N PHE A 26 -5.10 -5.22 5.01
CA PHE A 26 -3.73 -5.46 4.56
C PHE A 26 -3.66 -6.66 3.60
N ALA A 27 -4.32 -7.78 3.94
CA ALA A 27 -4.35 -8.97 3.10
C ALA A 27 -5.00 -8.68 1.73
N ILE A 28 -6.14 -7.98 1.71
CA ILE A 28 -6.79 -7.59 0.45
C ILE A 28 -5.87 -6.66 -0.36
N SER A 29 -5.26 -5.68 0.29
CA SER A 29 -4.36 -4.72 -0.37
C SER A 29 -3.14 -5.42 -0.99
N PHE A 30 -2.53 -6.34 -0.25
CA PHE A 30 -1.31 -7.02 -0.65
C PHE A 30 -1.55 -8.18 -1.63
N PHE A 31 -2.59 -8.98 -1.43
CA PHE A 31 -2.85 -10.17 -2.25
C PHE A 31 -3.81 -9.91 -3.41
N VAL A 32 -4.83 -9.07 -3.23
CA VAL A 32 -5.82 -8.83 -4.29
C VAL A 32 -5.38 -7.65 -5.13
N ILE A 33 -5.24 -6.46 -4.53
CA ILE A 33 -4.96 -5.25 -5.29
C ILE A 33 -3.56 -5.32 -5.89
N ASN A 34 -2.54 -5.56 -5.06
CA ASN A 34 -1.16 -5.52 -5.50
C ASN A 34 -0.79 -6.63 -6.51
N TRP A 35 -1.40 -7.82 -6.46
CA TRP A 35 -1.10 -8.91 -7.41
C TRP A 35 -2.08 -9.11 -8.55
N LEU A 36 -3.39 -8.90 -8.33
CA LEU A 36 -4.41 -9.17 -9.36
C LEU A 36 -4.82 -7.92 -10.13
N CYS A 37 -4.88 -6.76 -9.47
CA CYS A 37 -5.39 -5.54 -10.10
C CYS A 37 -4.31 -4.71 -10.81
N ILE A 38 -3.02 -4.97 -10.54
CA ILE A 38 -1.92 -4.19 -11.09
C ILE A 38 -1.36 -4.85 -12.34
N THR A 39 -1.31 -4.08 -13.42
CA THR A 39 -0.82 -4.51 -14.72
C THR A 39 0.63 -4.06 -14.90
N ASN A 40 1.37 -4.73 -15.80
CA ASN A 40 2.77 -4.41 -16.12
C ASN A 40 3.03 -2.99 -16.67
N ARG A 41 1.98 -2.20 -16.91
CA ARG A 41 2.05 -0.83 -17.44
C ARG A 41 1.79 0.23 -16.36
N ASP A 42 1.40 -0.20 -15.17
CA ASP A 42 1.14 0.67 -14.06
C ASP A 42 2.45 1.00 -13.32
N ASP A 43 2.36 1.98 -12.43
CA ASP A 43 3.48 2.40 -11.61
C ASP A 43 3.90 1.30 -10.63
N LEU A 44 5.19 1.31 -10.29
CA LEU A 44 5.72 0.39 -9.27
C LEU A 44 5.02 0.62 -7.93
N THR A 45 4.58 -0.47 -7.32
CA THR A 45 3.89 -0.39 -6.04
C THR A 45 4.84 -0.02 -4.93
N VAL A 46 4.30 0.49 -3.83
CA VAL A 46 5.08 0.76 -2.63
C VAL A 46 5.75 -0.52 -2.12
N PHE A 47 5.08 -1.67 -2.22
CA PHE A 47 5.65 -2.97 -1.86
C PHE A 47 6.84 -3.33 -2.73
N GLU A 48 6.76 -3.13 -4.05
CA GLU A 48 7.88 -3.39 -4.97
C GLU A 48 9.06 -2.45 -4.73
N LYS A 49 8.81 -1.18 -4.40
CA LYS A 49 9.86 -0.20 -4.03
C LYS A 49 10.56 -0.60 -2.73
N ILE A 50 9.83 -1.11 -1.74
CA ILE A 50 10.39 -1.61 -0.48
C ILE A 50 11.18 -2.92 -0.70
N GLY A 51 10.69 -3.80 -1.58
CA GLY A 51 11.35 -5.08 -1.90
C GLY A 51 12.60 -4.92 -2.77
N GLN A 52 12.70 -3.84 -3.55
CA GLN A 52 13.81 -3.56 -4.45
C GLN A 52 15.20 -3.62 -3.79
N PRO A 53 15.50 -2.91 -2.69
CA PRO A 53 16.82 -2.95 -2.05
C PRO A 53 17.16 -4.33 -1.48
N LEU A 54 16.16 -5.10 -1.07
CA LEU A 54 16.33 -6.46 -0.55
C LEU A 54 16.34 -7.52 -1.65
N ASN A 55 16.18 -7.11 -2.91
CA ASN A 55 16.06 -7.98 -4.08
C ASN A 55 14.90 -9.00 -3.97
N ILE A 56 13.83 -8.63 -3.27
CA ILE A 56 12.63 -9.45 -3.08
C ILE A 56 11.52 -8.92 -4.00
N ARG A 57 10.88 -9.84 -4.73
CA ARG A 57 9.74 -9.51 -5.57
C ARG A 57 8.47 -9.52 -4.74
N LEU A 58 7.93 -8.32 -4.46
CA LEU A 58 6.71 -8.11 -3.68
C LEU A 58 5.51 -7.66 -4.53
N GLY A 59 5.56 -7.89 -5.84
CA GLY A 59 4.49 -7.53 -6.77
C GLY A 59 4.66 -8.12 -8.17
N PRO A 60 3.67 -7.88 -9.07
CA PRO A 60 3.52 -8.51 -10.37
C PRO A 60 4.74 -8.30 -11.25
N HIS A 61 5.41 -7.15 -11.12
CA HIS A 61 6.53 -6.78 -11.96
C HIS A 61 7.75 -7.67 -11.72
N SER A 62 8.50 -7.92 -12.80
CA SER A 62 9.76 -8.63 -12.71
C SER A 62 10.84 -7.78 -12.04
N MET A 63 11.82 -8.40 -11.38
CA MET A 63 12.95 -7.67 -10.77
C MET A 63 13.74 -6.85 -11.80
N ALA A 64 13.80 -7.29 -13.05
CA ALA A 64 14.41 -6.53 -14.14
C ALA A 64 13.63 -5.24 -14.43
N GLN A 65 12.30 -5.30 -14.41
CA GLN A 65 11.44 -4.13 -14.60
C GLN A 65 11.50 -3.16 -13.41
N ILE A 66 11.48 -3.69 -12.19
CA ILE A 66 11.62 -2.90 -10.95
C ILE A 66 12.96 -2.13 -10.96
N ARG A 67 14.06 -2.79 -11.31
CA ARG A 67 15.40 -2.17 -11.39
C ARG A 67 15.52 -1.11 -12.49
N ARG A 68 14.75 -1.22 -13.57
CA ARG A 68 14.69 -0.20 -14.62
C ARG A 68 13.90 1.05 -14.20
N GLY A 69 13.27 1.03 -13.03
CA GLY A 69 12.43 2.13 -12.53
C GLY A 69 10.96 2.02 -12.94
N GLY A 70 10.52 0.86 -13.45
CA GLY A 70 9.13 0.65 -13.86
C GLY A 70 8.75 1.34 -15.17
N TYR A 71 7.45 1.45 -15.42
CA TYR A 71 6.92 2.29 -16.50
C TYR A 71 6.96 3.76 -16.07
N ALA A 72 7.19 4.68 -17.01
CA ALA A 72 7.19 6.11 -16.70
C ALA A 72 5.77 6.56 -16.35
N SER A 73 5.54 6.92 -15.08
CA SER A 73 4.21 7.34 -14.63
C SER A 73 3.79 8.64 -15.30
N THR A 74 2.57 8.67 -15.83
CA THR A 74 1.97 9.90 -16.37
C THR A 74 1.73 10.89 -15.24
N TYR A 75 1.32 10.41 -14.07
CA TYR A 75 1.07 11.22 -12.89
C TYR A 75 2.33 11.90 -12.32
N ALA A 76 3.47 11.21 -12.18
CA ALA A 76 4.66 11.89 -11.64
C ALA A 76 5.24 12.91 -12.64
N ARG A 77 5.03 12.71 -13.95
CA ARG A 77 5.31 13.76 -14.95
C ARG A 77 4.43 14.97 -14.74
N GLU A 78 3.11 14.78 -14.61
CA GLU A 78 2.15 15.86 -14.38
C GLU A 78 2.40 16.60 -13.05
N GLU A 79 2.74 15.90 -11.97
CA GLU A 79 3.10 16.50 -10.68
C GLU A 79 4.40 17.29 -10.78
N ALA A 80 5.44 16.74 -11.42
CA ALA A 80 6.71 17.45 -11.61
C ALA A 80 6.52 18.74 -12.44
N ASP A 81 5.66 18.69 -13.47
CA ASP A 81 5.35 19.85 -14.29
C ASP A 81 4.51 20.88 -13.52
N ARG A 82 3.55 20.45 -12.71
CA ARG A 82 2.77 21.33 -11.82
C ARG A 82 3.66 21.99 -10.76
N GLN A 83 4.61 21.25 -10.21
CA GLN A 83 5.57 21.77 -9.24
C GLN A 83 6.51 22.80 -9.89
N LYS A 84 7.02 22.55 -11.10
CA LYS A 84 7.80 23.55 -11.86
C LYS A 84 7.00 24.83 -12.10
N LEU A 85 5.72 24.73 -12.48
CA LEU A 85 4.84 25.89 -12.66
C LEU A 85 4.64 26.69 -11.37
N SER A 86 4.57 26.02 -10.21
CA SER A 86 4.44 26.70 -8.91
C SER A 86 5.70 27.46 -8.47
N TYR A 87 6.88 27.12 -8.98
CA TYR A 87 8.13 27.85 -8.71
C TYR A 87 8.35 29.04 -9.65
N VAL A 88 7.52 29.18 -10.70
CA VAL A 88 7.64 30.22 -11.73
C VAL A 88 6.62 31.35 -11.52
N LEU A 89 5.63 31.16 -10.64
CA LEU A 89 4.69 32.17 -10.14
C LEU A 89 5.15 32.70 -8.78
#